data_AF-A0A9W7XFL3-F1
#
_entry.id   AF-A0A9W7XFL3-F1
#
_cell.length_a   1.000
_cell.length_b   1.000
_cell.length_c   1.000
_cell.angle_alpha   90.00
_cell.angle_beta   90.00
_cell.angle_gamma   90.00
#
_symmetry.space_group_name_H-M   'P 1'
#
loop_
_entity.id
_entity.type
_entity.pdbx_description
1 polymer ?
#
loop_
_entity_poly.entity_id
_entity_poly.type
_entity_poly.pdbx_seq_one_letter_code
_entity_poly.pdbx_strand_id
1 'polypeptide(L)'
;YEIQWSESGQAVIFDADTVMRLRKDHRIVGALEGSHPSNPLQNLYFGLPLVLLPEETAMLVEMAVIVPDPKVTLEWPSTSHEKMLFALFKDLHQRGYYITRGLKFGGEYLLYPGK
;
A
#
# COMPACT_ATOMS: atom_id res chain seq x y z
N TYR A 1 6.01 -2.92 15.15
CA TYR A 1 5.26 -2.95 13.90
C TYR A 1 4.51 -4.27 13.84
N GLU A 2 3.20 -4.28 14.01
CA GLU A 2 2.40 -5.48 13.77
C GLU A 2 2.06 -5.50 12.27
N ILE A 3 2.98 -6.07 11.49
CA ILE A 3 2.85 -6.25 10.04
C ILE A 3 2.66 -7.74 9.80
N GLN A 4 1.57 -8.08 9.13
CA GLN A 4 1.36 -9.41 8.59
C GLN A 4 1.69 -9.37 7.10
N TRP A 5 2.20 -10.49 6.60
CA TRP A 5 2.61 -10.64 5.21
C TRP A 5 1.78 -11.75 4.58
N SER A 6 1.27 -11.51 3.38
CA SER A 6 0.68 -12.57 2.56
C SER A 6 1.78 -13.48 2.02
N GLU A 7 1.41 -14.69 1.59
CA GLU A 7 2.32 -15.62 0.90
C GLU A 7 2.92 -14.99 -0.38
N SER A 8 2.19 -14.10 -1.03
CA SER A 8 2.62 -13.35 -2.21
C SER A 8 3.50 -12.12 -1.91
N GLY A 9 3.82 -11.87 -0.63
CA GLY A 9 4.68 -10.76 -0.22
C GLY A 9 3.98 -9.41 -0.04
N GLN A 10 2.66 -9.38 0.04
CA GLN A 10 1.89 -8.16 0.32
C GLN A 10 1.86 -7.88 1.82
N ALA A 11 2.13 -6.63 2.21
CA ALA A 11 2.13 -6.22 3.61
C ALA A 11 0.77 -5.67 4.05
N VAL A 12 0.33 -6.11 5.24
CA VAL A 12 -0.89 -5.68 5.92
C VAL A 12 -0.54 -5.19 7.31
N ILE A 13 -0.95 -3.98 7.65
CA ILE A 13 -0.49 -3.27 8.86
C ILE A 13 -1.65 -3.09 9.84
N PHE A 14 -1.47 -3.59 11.06
CA PHE A 14 -2.48 -3.54 12.13
C PHE A 14 -2.20 -2.45 13.17
N ASP A 15 -1.05 -1.79 13.09
CA ASP A 15 -0.66 -0.73 14.04
C ASP A 15 -0.99 0.68 13.51
N ALA A 16 -1.78 1.45 14.27
CA ALA A 16 -2.23 2.79 13.89
C ALA A 16 -1.07 3.78 13.77
N ASP A 17 -0.10 3.72 14.69
CA ASP A 17 1.04 4.64 14.70
C ASP A 17 1.92 4.44 13.46
N THR A 18 2.13 3.19 13.06
CA THR A 18 2.80 2.82 11.82
C THR A 18 2.07 3.36 10.60
N VAL A 19 0.74 3.17 10.54
CA VAL A 19 -0.08 3.68 9.44
C VAL A 19 0.03 5.20 9.33
N MET A 20 0.02 5.92 10.45
CA MET A 20 0.17 7.38 10.46
C MET A 20 1.54 7.81 9.96
N ARG A 21 2.62 7.14 10.38
CA ARG A 21 3.98 7.41 9.89
C ARG A 21 4.11 7.17 8.39
N LEU A 22 3.61 6.04 7.89
CA LEU A 22 3.66 5.72 6.46
C LEU A 22 2.91 6.74 5.60
N ARG A 23 1.75 7.21 6.06
CA ARG A 23 0.97 8.26 5.39
C ARG A 23 1.66 9.62 5.39
N LYS A 24 2.19 10.02 6.55
CA LYS A 24 2.77 11.34 6.74
C LYS A 24 4.16 11.48 6.13
N ASP A 25 5.02 10.50 6.37
CA ASP A 25 6.44 10.61 6.08
C ASP A 25 6.79 10.00 4.71
N HIS A 26 5.99 9.04 4.24
CA HIS A 26 6.26 8.29 3.00
C HIS A 26 5.17 8.43 1.91
N ARG A 27 4.10 9.22 2.15
CA ARG A 27 2.96 9.40 1.21
C ARG A 27 2.32 8.07 0.75
N ILE A 28 2.35 7.06 1.60
CA ILE A 28 1.71 5.77 1.35
C ILE A 28 0.23 5.91 1.70
N VAL A 29 -0.68 5.60 0.78
CA VAL A 29 -2.12 5.77 1.03
C VAL A 29 -2.71 4.48 1.60
N GLY A 30 -2.41 3.35 0.94
CA GLY A 30 -3.00 2.04 1.19
C GLY A 30 -4.54 2.03 1.14
N ALA A 31 -5.12 0.88 1.47
CA ALA A 31 -6.56 0.71 1.67
C ALA A 31 -6.82 0.29 3.12
N LEU A 32 -7.67 1.03 3.83
CA LEU A 32 -8.17 0.55 5.12
C LEU A 32 -9.30 -0.44 4.83
N GLU A 33 -9.23 -1.64 5.40
CA GLU A 33 -10.20 -2.72 5.14
C GLU A 33 -10.94 -3.21 6.39
N GLY A 34 -10.63 -2.67 7.57
CA GLY A 34 -11.35 -3.02 8.80
C GLY A 34 -12.79 -2.50 8.81
N SER A 35 -13.76 -3.37 8.98
CA SER A 35 -15.12 -2.96 9.33
C SER A 35 -15.25 -2.73 10.83
N HIS A 36 -15.89 -1.63 11.24
CA HIS A 36 -16.16 -1.40 12.66
C HIS A 36 -17.21 -2.42 13.14
N PRO A 37 -16.96 -3.21 14.21
CA PRO A 37 -17.82 -4.34 14.60
C PRO A 37 -19.28 -3.97 14.89
N SER A 38 -19.54 -2.73 15.31
CA SER A 38 -20.89 -2.26 15.64
C SER A 38 -21.71 -1.75 14.46
N ASN A 39 -21.14 -1.67 13.24
CA ASN A 39 -21.85 -1.15 12.07
C ASN A 39 -21.42 -1.88 10.76
N PRO A 40 -21.83 -3.15 10.55
CA PRO A 40 -21.42 -3.97 9.40
C PRO A 40 -21.88 -3.47 8.02
N LEU A 41 -22.73 -2.44 7.96
CA LEU A 41 -23.32 -1.90 6.71
C LEU A 41 -22.78 -0.52 6.31
N GLN A 42 -21.86 0.08 7.08
CA GLN A 42 -21.39 1.44 6.83
C GLN A 42 -20.03 1.45 6.11
N ASN A 43 -20.04 1.43 4.78
CA ASN A 43 -18.86 1.59 3.90
C ASN A 43 -18.21 3.00 3.97
N LEU A 44 -18.46 3.78 5.02
CA LEU A 44 -18.10 5.20 5.09
C LEU A 44 -16.75 5.43 5.79
N TYR A 45 -16.38 4.56 6.73
CA TYR A 45 -15.12 4.64 7.46
C TYR A 45 -14.57 3.24 7.72
N PHE A 46 -13.55 2.85 6.96
CA PHE A 46 -12.81 1.63 7.23
C PHE A 46 -11.70 1.92 8.25
N GLY A 47 -11.56 1.03 9.23
CA GLY A 47 -10.50 1.03 10.22
C GLY A 47 -9.33 0.13 9.81
N LEU A 48 -8.43 -0.11 10.74
CA LEU A 48 -7.34 -1.09 10.58
C LEU A 48 -7.90 -2.49 10.26
N PRO A 49 -7.20 -3.28 9.45
CA PRO A 49 -5.83 -3.06 8.99
C PRO A 49 -5.72 -2.15 7.77
N LEU A 50 -4.52 -1.59 7.57
CA LEU A 50 -4.11 -0.97 6.31
C LEU A 50 -3.49 -2.04 5.41
N VAL A 51 -4.15 -2.34 4.31
CA VAL A 51 -3.65 -3.20 3.23
C VAL A 51 -2.87 -2.35 2.25
N LEU A 52 -1.60 -2.68 2.04
CA LEU A 52 -0.74 -2.00 1.09
C LEU A 52 -0.91 -2.58 -0.32
N LEU A 53 -0.75 -1.73 -1.34
CA LEU A 53 -0.57 -2.22 -2.70
C LEU A 53 0.76 -2.99 -2.83
N PRO A 54 0.88 -3.92 -3.79
CA PRO A 54 2.17 -4.57 -4.09
C PRO A 54 3.28 -3.56 -4.39
N GLU A 55 2.96 -2.49 -5.11
CA GLU A 55 3.84 -1.36 -5.40
C GLU A 55 4.33 -0.65 -4.14
N GLU A 56 3.40 -0.31 -3.24
CA GLU A 56 3.69 0.36 -1.97
C GLU A 56 4.58 -0.53 -1.10
N THR A 57 4.27 -1.83 -1.05
CA THR A 57 5.04 -2.82 -0.30
C THR A 57 6.47 -2.93 -0.83
N ALA A 58 6.62 -3.16 -2.13
CA ALA A 58 7.94 -3.29 -2.76
C ALA A 58 8.77 -2.01 -2.60
N MET A 59 8.16 -0.83 -2.74
CA MET A 59 8.85 0.44 -2.53
C MET A 59 9.31 0.62 -1.08
N LEU A 60 8.46 0.31 -0.11
CA LEU A 60 8.82 0.42 1.31
C LEU A 60 9.93 -0.57 1.72
N VAL A 61 9.95 -1.76 1.11
CA VAL A 61 11.05 -2.72 1.27
C VAL A 61 12.33 -2.20 0.61
N GLU A 62 12.26 -1.67 -0.62
CA GLU A 62 13.41 -1.08 -1.33
C GLU A 62 14.02 0.11 -0.56
N MET A 63 13.17 0.90 0.10
CA MET A 63 13.56 2.02 0.96
C MET A 63 14.00 1.61 2.38
N ALA A 64 13.98 0.31 2.71
CA ALA A 64 14.25 -0.23 4.04
C ALA A 64 13.39 0.37 5.18
N VAL A 65 12.17 0.81 4.86
CA VAL A 65 11.19 1.34 5.84
C VAL A 65 10.47 0.19 6.55
N ILE A 66 10.16 -0.87 5.81
CA ILE A 66 9.61 -2.12 6.35
C ILE A 66 10.54 -3.28 5.99
N VAL A 67 10.59 -4.29 6.84
CA VAL A 67 11.41 -5.48 6.63
C VAL A 67 10.47 -6.68 6.42
N PRO A 68 10.60 -7.43 5.31
CA PRO A 68 9.81 -8.64 5.09
C PRO A 68 10.12 -9.72 6.12
N ASP A 69 9.12 -10.52 6.47
CA ASP A 69 9.35 -11.73 7.27
C ASP A 69 10.32 -12.65 6.49
N PRO A 70 11.38 -13.19 7.13
CA PRO A 70 12.33 -14.10 6.48
C PRO A 70 11.69 -15.31 5.79
N LYS A 71 10.45 -15.68 6.16
CA LYS A 71 9.71 -16.80 5.59
C LYS A 71 8.93 -16.43 4.33
N VAL A 72 8.83 -15.15 4.00
CA VAL A 72 8.03 -14.63 2.89
C VAL A 72 8.95 -14.26 1.74
N THR A 73 8.60 -14.73 0.55
CA THR A 73 9.28 -14.33 -0.69
C THR A 73 8.53 -13.15 -1.30
N LEU A 74 9.23 -12.05 -1.55
CA LEU A 74 8.66 -10.92 -2.29
C LEU A 74 8.66 -11.27 -3.79
N GLU A 75 7.57 -11.87 -4.27
CA GLU A 75 7.46 -12.31 -5.66
C GLU A 75 7.17 -11.15 -6.62
N TRP A 76 6.49 -10.11 -6.14
CA TRP A 76 6.14 -8.94 -6.94
C TRP A 76 7.23 -7.85 -6.87
N PRO A 77 7.65 -7.23 -7.99
CA PRO A 77 7.17 -7.43 -9.36
C PRO A 77 7.91 -8.58 -10.09
N SER A 78 7.16 -9.54 -10.64
CA SER A 78 7.70 -10.72 -11.33
C SER A 78 7.70 -10.55 -12.85
N THR A 79 6.61 -10.02 -13.41
CA THR A 79 6.38 -9.91 -14.85
C THR A 79 6.90 -8.59 -15.42
N SER A 80 7.07 -8.52 -16.75
CA SER A 80 7.46 -7.26 -17.42
C SER A 80 6.43 -6.13 -17.20
N HIS A 81 5.14 -6.49 -17.14
CA HIS A 81 4.07 -5.53 -16.88
C HIS A 81 4.14 -4.98 -15.46
N GLU A 82 4.32 -5.84 -14.46
CA GLU A 82 4.47 -5.43 -13.05
C GLU A 82 5.71 -4.58 -12.84
N LYS A 83 6.84 -4.91 -13.49
CA LYS A 83 8.06 -4.10 -13.43
C LYS A 83 7.85 -2.72 -14.03
N MET A 84 7.11 -2.63 -15.14
CA MET A 84 6.72 -1.36 -15.75
C MET A 84 5.81 -0.54 -14.83
N LEU A 85 4.79 -1.18 -14.23
CA LEU A 85 3.91 -0.54 -13.26
C LEU A 85 4.66 -0.03 -12.04
N PHE A 86 5.60 -0.82 -11.52
CA PHE A 86 6.43 -0.40 -10.40
C PHE A 86 7.30 0.80 -10.75
N ALA A 87 7.93 0.80 -11.93
CA ALA A 87 8.71 1.94 -12.40
C ALA A 87 7.84 3.21 -12.54
N LEU A 88 6.62 3.06 -13.09
CA LEU A 88 5.64 4.15 -13.20
C LEU A 88 5.23 4.66 -11.82
N PHE A 89 4.90 3.76 -10.89
CA PHE A 89 4.53 4.11 -9.51
C PHE A 89 5.65 4.91 -8.83
N LYS A 90 6.91 4.47 -8.97
CA LYS A 90 8.07 5.16 -8.42
C LYS A 90 8.25 6.57 -9.01
N ASP A 91 8.15 6.72 -10.33
CA ASP A 91 8.24 8.04 -10.99
C ASP A 91 7.13 8.98 -10.51
N LEU A 92 5.88 8.51 -10.44
CA LEU A 92 4.75 9.31 -9.96
C LEU A 92 4.89 9.69 -8.48
N HIS A 93 5.37 8.77 -7.65
CA HIS A 93 5.60 9.04 -6.22
C HIS A 93 6.74 10.06 -6.00
N GLN A 94 7.81 9.97 -6.81
CA GLN A 94 8.91 10.93 -6.82
C GLN A 94 8.47 12.32 -7.27
N ARG A 95 7.53 12.40 -8.21
CA ARG A 95 6.88 13.66 -8.63
C ARG A 95 5.95 14.25 -7.57
N GLY A 96 5.78 13.58 -6.42
CA GLY A 96 5.03 14.08 -5.29
C GLY A 96 3.54 13.76 -5.33
N TYR A 97 3.07 12.88 -6.23
CA TYR A 97 1.67 12.46 -6.23
C TYR A 97 1.36 11.50 -5.08
N TYR A 98 0.15 11.60 -4.54
CA TYR A 98 -0.49 10.53 -3.80
C TYR A 98 -1.16 9.59 -4.81
N ILE A 99 -0.94 8.29 -4.64
CA ILE A 99 -1.34 7.27 -5.61
C ILE A 99 -2.29 6.29 -4.92
N THR A 100 -3.44 6.03 -5.53
CA THR A 100 -4.36 4.97 -5.10
C THR A 100 -4.71 4.05 -6.27
N ARG A 101 -5.31 2.89 -5.99
CA ARG A 101 -5.84 2.02 -7.05
C ARG A 101 -6.90 2.76 -7.89
N GLY A 102 -6.75 2.71 -9.21
CA GLY A 102 -7.63 3.37 -10.18
C GLY A 102 -8.79 2.51 -10.69
N LEU A 103 -8.92 1.25 -10.24
CA LEU A 103 -9.80 0.24 -10.83
C LEU A 103 -11.27 0.72 -10.98
N LYS A 104 -11.77 1.51 -10.01
CA LYS A 104 -13.14 2.06 -10.04
C LYS A 104 -13.39 3.07 -11.17
N PHE A 105 -12.33 3.58 -11.80
CA PHE A 105 -12.35 4.58 -12.86
C PHE A 105 -11.76 4.04 -14.17
N GLY A 106 -11.50 2.74 -14.26
CA GLY A 106 -10.98 2.09 -15.47
C GLY A 106 -9.50 2.36 -15.76
N GLY A 107 -8.73 2.79 -14.77
CA GLY A 107 -7.27 2.96 -14.89
C GLY A 107 -6.51 2.16 -13.83
N GLU A 108 -5.20 2.03 -14.00
CA GLU A 108 -4.32 1.35 -13.04
C GLU A 108 -4.20 2.15 -11.74
N TYR A 109 -3.98 3.45 -11.87
CA TYR A 109 -3.79 4.38 -10.75
C TYR A 109 -4.74 5.56 -10.83
N LEU A 110 -5.07 6.10 -9.65
CA LEU A 110 -5.71 7.38 -9.47
C LEU A 110 -4.75 8.28 -8.71
N LEU A 111 -4.49 9.47 -9.26
CA LEU A 111 -3.47 10.38 -8.78
C LEU A 111 -4.10 11.61 -8.14
N TYR A 112 -3.54 12.00 -7.01
CA TYR A 112 -3.85 13.28 -6.36
C TYR A 112 -2.55 14.06 -6.21
N PRO A 113 -2.52 15.35 -6.59
CA PRO A 113 -1.32 16.16 -6.42
C PRO A 113 -0.95 16.28 -4.94
N GLY A 114 0.33 16.08 -4.62
CA GLY A 114 0.88 16.50 -3.34
C GLY A 114 0.94 18.03 -3.27
N LYS A 115 0.79 18.57 -2.06
CA LYS A 115 1.04 19.99 -1.79
C LYS A 115 2.52 20.23 -1.57
#